data_AF-A0A1C7GME6-F1
#
_entry.id   AF-A0A1C7GME6-F1
#
_cell.length_a   1.000
_cell.length_b   1.000
_cell.length_c   1.000
_cell.angle_alpha   90.00
_cell.angle_beta   90.00
_cell.angle_gamma   90.00
#
_symmetry.space_group_name_H-M   'P 1'
#
loop_
_entity.id
_entity.type
_entity.pdbx_description
1 polymer ?
#
loop_
_entity_poly.entity_id
_entity_poly.type
_entity_poly.pdbx_seq_one_letter_code
_entity_poly.pdbx_strand_id
1 'polypeptide(L)'
;MDNSNILNKINAVEGFDPTPYAVDYTDLNTGETRKRLPVMAQIAWFRLKYPEGRISVQATPGKDCFVATARVYPSYKDPAEYFLAEATASRGYLEDKPSVSPREWAQTAAVGIALRNAGFGLQFSMAGDEFPDTVSEGVTTTNMPAPTEPYAVEEPAPRELTQEEKLEQAMKVPCPITKFKGKTLGEVLQLDPGAIKWVAEKFPATEKVGAAAQFIRDFALQSA
;
A
#
# COMPACT_ATOMS: atom_id res chain seq x y z
N MET A 1 7.07 27.54 21.47
CA MET A 1 6.79 26.10 21.65
C MET A 1 6.17 25.65 20.35
N ASP A 2 6.88 24.83 19.58
CA ASP A 2 6.43 24.44 18.24
C ASP A 2 5.15 23.61 18.34
N ASN A 3 4.04 24.13 17.80
CA ASN A 3 2.76 23.43 17.77
C ASN A 3 2.84 22.05 17.10
N SER A 4 3.86 21.81 16.26
CA SER A 4 4.14 20.49 15.66
C SER A 4 4.46 19.40 16.71
N ASN A 5 4.88 19.76 17.92
CA ASN A 5 5.28 18.77 18.95
C ASN A 5 4.07 18.20 19.73
N ILE A 6 2.93 18.89 19.77
CA ILE A 6 1.76 18.38 20.52
C ILE A 6 0.99 17.31 19.74
N LEU A 7 0.93 17.44 18.41
CA LEU A 7 0.28 16.45 17.53
C LEU A 7 0.94 15.08 17.63
N ASN A 8 2.27 15.03 17.79
CA ASN A 8 3.02 13.79 17.99
C ASN A 8 2.69 13.04 19.28
N LYS A 9 2.01 13.69 20.24
CA LYS A 9 1.61 13.06 21.51
C LYS A 9 0.23 12.39 21.43
N ILE A 10 -0.57 12.69 20.41
CA ILE A 10 -1.90 12.11 20.24
C ILE A 10 -1.76 10.61 20.05
N ASN A 11 -2.47 9.83 20.86
CA ASN A 11 -2.46 8.36 20.83
C ASN A 11 -1.08 7.70 20.92
N ALA A 12 -0.05 8.39 21.42
CA ALA A 12 1.29 7.81 21.58
C ALA A 12 1.23 6.50 22.40
N VAL A 13 2.01 5.51 21.95
CA VAL A 13 2.18 4.20 22.59
C VAL A 13 3.67 4.01 22.86
N GLU A 14 4.01 3.58 24.07
CA GLU A 14 5.40 3.32 24.45
C GLU A 14 6.03 2.27 23.53
N GLY A 15 7.21 2.58 22.98
CA GLY A 15 7.95 1.69 22.08
C GLY A 15 7.43 1.60 20.64
N PHE A 16 6.48 2.44 20.24
CA PHE A 16 5.96 2.47 18.86
C PHE A 16 6.13 3.84 18.21
N ASP A 17 6.82 3.88 17.07
CA ASP A 17 6.94 5.06 16.20
C ASP A 17 6.23 4.80 14.85
N PRO A 18 5.19 5.56 14.50
CA PRO A 18 4.49 5.41 13.22
C PRO A 18 5.25 5.99 12.02
N THR A 19 6.26 6.84 12.24
CA THR A 19 6.97 7.59 11.19
C THR A 19 7.60 6.73 10.10
N PRO A 20 8.27 5.59 10.42
CA PRO A 20 8.88 4.72 9.40
C PRO A 20 7.87 4.04 8.47
N TYR A 21 6.60 4.00 8.84
CA TYR A 21 5.54 3.40 8.02
C TYR A 21 4.85 4.40 7.10
N ALA A 22 5.18 5.69 7.21
CA ALA A 22 4.61 6.71 6.35
C ALA A 22 5.15 6.59 4.92
N VAL A 23 4.24 6.66 3.95
CA VAL A 23 4.55 6.57 2.53
C VAL A 23 4.35 7.93 1.88
N ASP A 24 5.19 8.24 0.90
CA ASP A 24 5.03 9.44 0.09
C ASP A 24 3.77 9.33 -0.77
N TYR A 25 3.06 10.44 -0.88
CA TYR A 25 1.86 10.60 -1.69
C TYR A 25 2.01 11.88 -2.49
N THR A 26 2.08 11.74 -3.81
CA THR A 26 2.11 12.87 -4.72
C THR A 26 0.71 13.15 -5.23
N ASP A 27 0.21 14.34 -4.92
CA ASP A 27 -1.01 14.84 -5.52
C ASP A 27 -0.75 15.12 -7.01
N LEU A 28 -1.52 14.47 -7.89
CA LEU A 28 -1.31 14.55 -9.34
C LEU A 28 -1.75 15.91 -9.93
N ASN A 29 -2.52 16.70 -9.17
CA ASN A 29 -3.05 18.00 -9.59
C ASN A 29 -2.10 19.14 -9.19
N THR A 30 -1.51 19.05 -8.00
CA THR A 30 -0.59 20.09 -7.49
C THR A 30 0.89 19.75 -7.65
N GLY A 31 1.21 18.46 -7.86
CA GLY A 31 2.58 17.95 -7.87
C GLY A 31 3.23 17.90 -6.48
N GLU A 32 2.46 18.15 -5.41
CA GLU A 32 2.99 18.19 -4.05
C GLU A 32 3.10 16.77 -3.46
N THR A 33 4.30 16.43 -2.98
CA THR A 33 4.54 15.18 -2.27
C THR A 33 4.40 15.36 -0.77
N ARG A 34 3.44 14.65 -0.16
CA ARG A 34 3.19 14.63 1.29
C ARG A 34 3.28 13.21 1.82
N LYS A 35 3.72 13.05 3.08
CA LYS A 35 3.72 11.74 3.74
C LYS A 35 2.35 11.42 4.31
N ARG A 36 1.83 10.22 4.01
CA ARG A 36 0.61 9.67 4.60
C ARG A 36 0.87 8.34 5.29
N LEU A 37 0.13 8.06 6.37
CA LEU A 37 0.19 6.75 7.02
C LEU A 37 -0.80 5.78 6.35
N PRO A 38 -0.36 4.63 5.80
CA PRO A 38 -1.25 3.62 5.23
C PRO A 38 -2.26 3.09 6.25
N VAL A 39 -3.45 2.70 5.79
CA VAL A 39 -4.54 2.20 6.66
C VAL A 39 -4.08 1.05 7.55
N MET A 40 -3.23 0.14 7.05
CA MET A 40 -2.71 -0.96 7.86
C MET A 40 -1.84 -0.49 9.03
N ALA A 41 -1.04 0.56 8.84
CA ALA A 41 -0.23 1.14 9.91
C ALA A 41 -1.10 1.91 10.92
N GLN A 42 -2.16 2.58 10.46
CA GLN A 42 -3.17 3.17 11.35
C GLN A 42 -3.90 2.10 12.18
N ILE A 43 -4.28 0.97 11.58
CA ILE A 43 -4.91 -0.16 12.28
C ILE A 43 -3.94 -0.73 13.32
N ALA A 44 -2.68 -0.96 12.96
CA ALA A 44 -1.69 -1.48 13.90
C ALA A 44 -1.53 -0.56 15.10
N TRP A 45 -1.40 0.75 14.86
CA TRP A 45 -1.33 1.74 15.93
C TRP A 45 -2.58 1.75 16.81
N PHE A 46 -3.77 1.72 16.20
CA PHE A 46 -5.02 1.60 16.93
C PHE A 46 -5.08 0.35 17.81
N ARG A 47 -4.63 -0.80 17.31
CA ARG A 47 -4.60 -2.06 18.07
C ARG A 47 -3.61 -2.04 19.23
N LEU A 48 -2.51 -1.33 19.08
CA LEU A 48 -1.54 -1.12 20.16
C LEU A 48 -2.12 -0.23 21.27
N LYS A 49 -2.89 0.82 20.91
CA LYS A 49 -3.53 1.71 21.87
C LYS A 49 -4.78 1.11 22.52
N TYR A 50 -5.57 0.37 21.74
CA TYR A 50 -6.83 -0.27 22.11
C TYR A 50 -6.78 -1.77 21.75
N PRO A 51 -6.20 -2.63 22.60
CA PRO A 51 -6.11 -4.07 22.33
C PRO A 51 -7.48 -4.75 22.14
N GLU A 52 -8.49 -4.30 22.89
CA GLU A 52 -9.89 -4.75 22.73
C GLU A 52 -10.66 -3.95 21.65
N GLY A 53 -10.01 -3.04 20.93
CA GLY A 53 -10.66 -2.15 19.99
C GLY A 53 -11.43 -2.88 18.89
N ARG A 54 -12.48 -2.24 18.36
CA ARG A 54 -13.26 -2.79 17.24
C ARG A 54 -13.35 -1.78 16.12
N ILE A 55 -13.25 -2.25 14.88
CA ILE A 55 -13.56 -1.47 13.68
C ILE A 55 -14.73 -2.17 13.01
N SER A 56 -15.87 -1.48 12.89
CA SER A 56 -17.05 -1.98 12.18
C SER A 56 -17.12 -1.29 10.82
N VAL A 57 -17.38 -2.05 9.76
CA VAL A 57 -17.50 -1.52 8.40
C VAL A 57 -18.76 -2.09 7.77
N GLN A 58 -19.57 -1.22 7.19
CA GLN A 58 -20.75 -1.59 6.41
C GLN A 58 -20.64 -0.98 5.03
N ALA A 59 -20.89 -1.76 3.98
CA ALA A 59 -20.90 -1.27 2.61
C ALA A 59 -22.25 -1.56 1.97
N THR A 60 -22.83 -0.54 1.34
CA THR A 60 -24.11 -0.60 0.63
C THR A 60 -23.90 -0.23 -0.83
N PRO A 61 -24.52 -0.97 -1.78
CA PRO A 61 -24.53 -0.57 -3.18
C PRO A 61 -25.43 0.65 -3.36
N GLY A 62 -24.90 1.67 -4.03
CA GLY A 62 -25.63 2.80 -4.59
C GLY A 62 -25.93 2.58 -6.08
N LYS A 63 -26.43 3.62 -6.76
CA LYS A 63 -26.81 3.55 -8.18
C LYS A 63 -25.60 3.23 -9.07
N ASP A 64 -24.51 3.99 -8.91
CA ASP A 64 -23.29 3.89 -9.73
C ASP A 64 -22.03 3.83 -8.86
N CYS A 65 -22.18 3.52 -7.57
CA CYS A 65 -21.11 3.51 -6.59
C CYS A 65 -21.36 2.52 -5.46
N PHE A 66 -20.32 2.28 -4.65
CA PHE A 66 -20.46 1.69 -3.33
C PHE A 66 -20.23 2.78 -2.28
N VAL A 67 -21.08 2.80 -1.27
CA VAL A 67 -20.94 3.67 -0.10
C VAL A 67 -20.60 2.78 1.09
N ALA A 68 -19.47 3.05 1.74
CA ALA A 68 -19.05 2.34 2.93
C ALA A 68 -18.95 3.30 4.12
N THR A 69 -19.44 2.86 5.27
CA THR A 69 -19.34 3.55 6.54
C THR A 69 -18.52 2.71 7.51
N ALA A 70 -17.52 3.32 8.14
CA ALA A 70 -16.69 2.69 9.15
C ALA A 70 -16.84 3.41 10.50
N ARG A 71 -16.87 2.62 11.58
CA ARG A 71 -16.91 3.10 12.97
C ARG A 71 -15.79 2.46 13.77
N VAL A 72 -15.06 3.26 14.53
CA VAL A 72 -13.93 2.83 15.38
C VAL A 72 -14.35 2.90 16.84
N TYR A 73 -14.20 1.82 17.60
CA TYR A 73 -14.63 1.70 19.00
C TYR A 73 -13.46 1.37 19.92
N PRO A 74 -13.36 1.95 21.12
CA PRO A 74 -12.32 1.62 22.10
C PRO A 74 -12.33 0.13 22.51
N SER A 75 -13.51 -0.48 22.57
CA SER A 75 -13.71 -1.90 22.89
C SER A 75 -14.78 -2.53 21.99
N TYR A 76 -14.65 -3.84 21.73
CA TYR A 76 -15.70 -4.63 21.07
C TYR A 76 -16.97 -4.80 21.93
N LYS A 77 -16.88 -4.52 23.23
CA LYS A 77 -18.00 -4.57 24.18
C LYS A 77 -18.83 -3.29 24.17
N ASP A 78 -18.32 -2.22 23.56
CA ASP A 78 -18.98 -0.92 23.58
C ASP A 78 -20.29 -0.93 22.76
N PRO A 79 -21.34 -0.22 23.22
CA PRO A 79 -22.56 -0.02 22.47
C PRO A 79 -22.32 0.63 21.10
N ALA A 80 -23.30 0.52 20.19
CA ALA A 80 -23.19 1.04 18.82
C ALA A 80 -22.93 2.55 18.72
N GLU A 81 -23.29 3.32 19.75
CA GLU A 81 -23.17 4.78 19.80
C GLU A 81 -21.82 5.24 20.39
N TYR A 82 -21.05 4.34 21.01
CA TYR A 82 -19.81 4.64 21.73
C TYR A 82 -18.58 4.47 20.82
N PHE A 83 -18.65 5.01 19.60
CA PHE A 83 -17.51 5.04 18.69
C PHE A 83 -16.64 6.30 18.94
N LEU A 84 -15.32 6.16 18.79
CA LEU A 84 -14.37 7.27 18.78
C LEU A 84 -14.57 8.16 17.55
N ALA A 85 -14.82 7.53 16.40
CA ALA A 85 -15.05 8.20 15.14
C ALA A 85 -15.87 7.33 14.18
N GLU A 86 -16.62 8.01 13.33
CA GLU A 86 -17.30 7.44 12.16
C GLU A 86 -16.80 8.18 10.91
N ALA A 87 -16.70 7.46 9.80
CA ALA A 87 -16.49 8.07 8.49
C ALA A 87 -17.19 7.28 7.40
N THR A 88 -17.60 8.00 6.35
CA THR A 88 -18.18 7.41 5.15
C THR A 88 -17.33 7.77 3.94
N ALA A 89 -17.11 6.78 3.07
CA ALA A 89 -16.45 6.97 1.80
C ALA A 89 -17.26 6.27 0.71
N SER A 90 -17.20 6.80 -0.51
CA SER A 90 -17.89 6.20 -1.64
C SER A 90 -17.04 6.22 -2.90
N ARG A 91 -17.17 5.19 -3.73
CA ARG A 91 -16.49 5.13 -5.02
C ARG A 91 -17.33 4.41 -6.07
N GLY A 92 -17.34 4.99 -7.27
CA GLY A 92 -17.82 4.37 -8.49
C GLY A 92 -16.73 3.54 -9.18
N TYR A 93 -17.13 2.76 -10.17
CA TYR A 93 -16.18 2.11 -11.06
C TYR A 93 -15.36 3.16 -11.81
N LEU A 94 -14.05 2.93 -11.94
CA LEU A 94 -13.17 3.76 -12.77
C LEU A 94 -12.61 2.91 -13.91
N GLU A 95 -12.86 3.33 -15.14
CA GLU A 95 -12.39 2.66 -16.35
C GLU A 95 -10.86 2.58 -16.41
N ASP A 96 -10.17 3.63 -15.94
CA ASP A 96 -8.70 3.69 -15.89
C ASP A 96 -8.08 2.76 -14.84
N LYS A 97 -8.88 2.24 -13.90
CA LYS A 97 -8.43 1.36 -12.81
C LYS A 97 -9.39 0.18 -12.64
N PRO A 98 -9.53 -0.66 -13.68
CA PRO A 98 -10.55 -1.70 -13.72
C PRO A 98 -10.31 -2.82 -12.70
N SER A 99 -9.06 -2.98 -12.24
CA SER A 99 -8.67 -3.95 -11.21
C SER A 99 -9.08 -3.54 -9.79
N VAL A 100 -9.41 -2.27 -9.56
CA VAL A 100 -9.74 -1.77 -8.23
C VAL A 100 -11.25 -1.90 -7.99
N SER A 101 -11.63 -2.80 -7.09
CA SER A 101 -13.02 -2.96 -6.67
C SER A 101 -13.54 -1.69 -5.98
N PRO A 102 -14.63 -1.07 -6.46
CA PRO A 102 -15.20 0.12 -5.84
C PRO A 102 -15.66 -0.14 -4.40
N ARG A 103 -16.13 -1.36 -4.11
CA ARG A 103 -16.53 -1.78 -2.76
C ARG A 103 -15.35 -1.85 -1.81
N GLU A 104 -14.31 -2.63 -2.17
CA GLU A 104 -13.14 -2.84 -1.28
C GLU A 104 -12.42 -1.53 -1.03
N TRP A 105 -12.36 -0.69 -2.07
CA TRP A 105 -11.86 0.64 -1.94
C TRP A 105 -12.67 1.48 -0.96
N ALA A 106 -14.01 1.51 -1.08
CA ALA A 106 -14.85 2.36 -0.23
C ALA A 106 -14.70 1.95 1.23
N GLN A 107 -14.65 0.64 1.48
CA GLN A 107 -14.40 0.10 2.81
C GLN A 107 -13.04 0.54 3.36
N THR A 108 -11.97 0.37 2.58
CA THR A 108 -10.61 0.72 3.01
C THR A 108 -10.47 2.22 3.27
N ALA A 109 -11.05 3.05 2.40
CA ALA A 109 -11.06 4.50 2.53
C ALA A 109 -11.84 4.94 3.77
N ALA A 110 -13.04 4.41 4.00
CA ALA A 110 -13.84 4.74 5.18
C ALA A 110 -13.10 4.37 6.47
N VAL A 111 -12.42 3.22 6.52
CA VAL A 111 -11.62 2.81 7.68
C VAL A 111 -10.46 3.77 7.93
N GLY A 112 -9.71 4.13 6.90
CA GLY A 112 -8.59 5.07 7.01
C GLY A 112 -9.02 6.45 7.50
N ILE A 113 -10.14 6.97 6.98
CA ILE A 113 -10.66 8.27 7.41
C ILE A 113 -11.15 8.18 8.87
N ALA A 114 -11.88 7.13 9.24
CA ALA A 114 -12.38 6.97 10.61
C ALA A 114 -11.23 6.84 11.63
N LEU A 115 -10.17 6.08 11.31
CA LEU A 115 -8.98 5.96 12.16
C LEU A 115 -8.24 7.29 12.30
N ARG A 116 -8.08 8.02 11.20
CA ARG A 116 -7.49 9.37 11.24
C ARG A 116 -8.31 10.33 12.10
N ASN A 117 -9.64 10.32 11.95
CA ASN A 117 -10.55 11.12 12.77
C ASN A 117 -10.47 10.73 14.27
N ALA A 118 -10.18 9.46 14.57
CA ALA A 118 -9.88 8.99 15.93
C ALA A 118 -8.45 9.32 16.42
N GLY A 119 -7.65 10.04 15.62
CA GLY A 119 -6.30 10.49 15.94
C GLY A 119 -5.19 9.52 15.58
N PHE A 120 -5.45 8.49 14.77
CA PHE A 120 -4.43 7.55 14.28
C PHE A 120 -3.95 7.98 12.90
N GLY A 121 -2.85 8.74 12.88
CA GLY A 121 -2.23 9.23 11.65
C GLY A 121 -2.52 10.70 11.33
N LEU A 122 -3.10 11.44 12.28
CA LEU A 122 -3.37 12.88 12.15
C LEU A 122 -2.08 13.70 11.98
N GLN A 123 -0.97 13.24 12.57
CA GLN A 123 0.34 13.90 12.43
C GLN A 123 0.94 13.80 11.02
N PHE A 124 0.30 13.09 10.10
CA PHE A 124 0.69 12.98 8.71
C PHE A 124 -0.29 13.80 7.84
N SER A 125 0.25 14.68 7.01
CA SER A 125 -0.53 15.55 6.13
C SER A 125 -1.23 14.74 5.04
N MET A 126 -2.54 14.94 4.85
CA MET A 126 -3.23 14.46 3.64
C MET A 126 -3.20 15.57 2.57
N ALA A 127 -3.23 15.18 1.30
CA ALA A 127 -3.55 16.12 0.24
C ALA A 127 -5.00 16.63 0.42
N GLY A 128 -5.20 17.94 0.30
CA GLY A 128 -6.49 18.60 0.52
C GLY A 128 -6.82 19.00 1.97
N ASP A 129 -5.94 18.75 2.94
CA ASP A 129 -6.14 19.08 4.37
C ASP A 129 -5.44 20.40 4.77
N GLU A 130 -5.59 21.47 3.97
CA GLU A 130 -5.13 22.81 4.35
C GLU A 130 -6.06 23.39 5.42
N PHE A 131 -5.69 23.23 6.69
CA PHE A 131 -6.15 24.16 7.72
C PHE A 131 -5.22 25.38 7.67
N PRO A 132 -5.71 26.59 7.34
CA PRO A 132 -4.87 27.77 7.38
C PRO A 132 -4.33 27.98 8.80
N ASP A 133 -3.08 28.45 8.92
CA ASP A 133 -2.36 28.72 10.18
C ASP A 133 -3.06 29.73 11.13
N THR A 134 -4.23 30.24 10.75
CA THR A 134 -5.09 31.10 11.58
C THR A 134 -6.33 30.33 12.02
N VAL A 135 -6.20 29.62 13.15
CA VAL A 135 -7.37 29.06 13.86
C VAL A 135 -8.22 30.21 14.41
N SER A 136 -9.25 30.59 13.67
CA SER A 136 -10.42 31.27 14.25
C SER A 136 -11.31 30.19 14.85
N GLU A 137 -11.60 30.31 16.15
CA GLU A 137 -12.55 29.46 16.88
C GLU A 137 -13.86 29.35 16.13
N GLY A 138 -14.25 28.12 15.79
CA GLY A 138 -15.48 27.84 15.06
C GLY A 138 -15.57 26.37 14.75
N VAL A 139 -16.11 25.60 15.71
CA VAL A 139 -16.52 24.20 15.51
C VAL A 139 -17.38 24.15 14.25
N THR A 140 -16.81 23.61 13.18
CA THR A 140 -17.57 23.30 11.98
C THR A 140 -17.44 21.79 11.81
N THR A 141 -18.51 21.08 12.15
CA THR A 141 -18.77 19.73 11.65
C THR A 141 -18.81 19.85 10.12
N THR A 142 -17.67 19.66 9.48
CA THR A 142 -17.60 19.56 8.03
C THR A 142 -18.02 18.15 7.66
N ASN A 143 -19.26 18.03 7.19
CA ASN A 143 -19.61 17.08 6.14
C ASN A 143 -18.67 17.35 4.96
N MET A 144 -17.47 16.79 5.00
CA MET A 144 -16.58 16.78 3.85
C MET A 144 -17.15 15.79 2.83
N PRO A 145 -17.46 16.22 1.60
CA PRO A 145 -17.56 15.26 0.51
C PRO A 145 -16.19 14.57 0.41
N ALA A 146 -16.19 13.24 0.43
CA ALA A 146 -15.01 12.46 0.11
C ALA A 146 -14.38 13.04 -1.18
N PRO A 147 -13.07 13.34 -1.23
CA PRO A 147 -12.44 13.86 -2.42
C PRO A 147 -12.79 12.97 -3.62
N THR A 148 -13.55 13.55 -4.54
CA THR A 148 -13.84 12.96 -5.84
C THR A 148 -12.52 13.01 -6.63
N GLU A 149 -11.94 11.81 -6.84
CA GLU A 149 -10.78 11.51 -7.70
C GLU A 149 -9.36 11.69 -7.12
N PRO A 150 -8.34 11.05 -7.73
CA PRO A 150 -8.23 9.66 -8.12
C PRO A 150 -7.43 8.92 -7.06
N TYR A 151 -8.00 7.88 -6.45
CA TYR A 151 -7.19 6.99 -5.63
C TYR A 151 -6.37 6.10 -6.57
N ALA A 152 -5.18 6.58 -6.91
CA ALA A 152 -4.02 5.72 -6.95
C ALA A 152 -3.72 5.35 -5.49
N VAL A 153 -4.23 4.18 -5.08
CA VAL A 153 -3.27 3.28 -4.47
C VAL A 153 -2.33 3.01 -5.64
N GLU A 154 -1.21 3.74 -5.70
CA GLU A 154 -0.02 3.04 -6.15
C GLU A 154 -0.01 1.83 -5.21
N GLU A 155 -0.38 0.66 -5.75
CA GLU A 155 0.28 -0.55 -5.30
C GLU A 155 1.73 -0.13 -5.10
N PRO A 156 2.35 -0.35 -3.92
CA PRO A 156 3.74 0.00 -3.76
C PRO A 156 4.41 -0.58 -5.00
N ALA A 157 4.89 0.31 -5.89
CA ALA A 157 5.27 -0.07 -7.25
C ALA A 157 6.01 -1.37 -7.08
N PRO A 158 5.51 -2.52 -7.59
CA PRO A 158 5.95 -3.84 -7.13
C PRO A 158 7.44 -3.79 -7.22
N ARG A 159 8.13 -3.70 -6.05
CA ARG A 159 9.48 -3.12 -5.92
C ARG A 159 10.17 -3.47 -7.20
N GLU A 160 10.44 -2.51 -8.09
CA GLU A 160 11.04 -2.87 -9.37
C GLU A 160 12.28 -3.62 -8.96
N LEU A 161 12.22 -4.96 -9.09
CA LEU A 161 13.28 -5.82 -8.59
C LEU A 161 14.49 -5.24 -9.30
N THR A 162 15.45 -4.79 -8.49
CA THR A 162 16.69 -4.24 -9.01
C THR A 162 17.23 -5.25 -10.04
N GLN A 163 17.94 -4.79 -11.07
CA GLN A 163 18.39 -5.71 -12.11
C GLN A 163 19.14 -6.91 -11.51
N GLU A 164 19.80 -6.72 -10.36
CA GLU A 164 20.37 -7.79 -9.53
C GLU A 164 19.34 -8.75 -8.91
N GLU A 165 18.22 -8.28 -8.34
CA GLU A 165 17.18 -9.14 -7.77
C GLU A 165 16.45 -9.96 -8.86
N LYS A 166 16.22 -9.37 -10.05
CA LYS A 166 15.68 -10.11 -11.21
C LYS A 166 16.65 -11.19 -11.68
N LEU A 167 17.95 -10.91 -11.64
CA LEU A 167 18.99 -11.87 -11.96
C LEU A 167 19.02 -13.01 -10.94
N GLU A 168 18.96 -12.71 -9.64
CA GLU A 168 18.94 -13.73 -8.59
C GLU A 168 17.73 -14.66 -8.74
N GLN A 169 16.57 -14.10 -9.09
CA GLN A 169 15.37 -14.89 -9.36
C GLN A 169 15.52 -15.77 -10.60
N ALA A 170 16.09 -15.25 -11.69
CA ALA A 170 16.38 -16.02 -12.89
C ALA A 170 17.38 -17.16 -12.60
N MET A 171 18.41 -16.89 -11.80
CA MET A 171 19.43 -17.86 -11.41
C MET A 171 18.87 -19.00 -10.56
N LYS A 172 17.79 -18.77 -9.81
CA LYS A 172 17.09 -19.79 -9.00
C LYS A 172 16.17 -20.72 -9.80
N VAL A 173 15.91 -20.42 -11.08
CA VAL A 173 15.04 -21.26 -11.92
C VAL A 173 15.68 -22.63 -12.15
N PRO A 174 14.93 -23.74 -12.01
CA PRO A 174 15.46 -25.07 -12.25
C PRO A 174 15.84 -25.28 -13.72
N CYS A 175 16.98 -25.93 -13.96
CA CYS A 175 17.46 -26.21 -15.30
C CYS A 175 16.67 -27.39 -15.93
N PRO A 176 16.14 -27.23 -17.16
CA PRO A 176 15.35 -28.26 -17.83
C PRO A 176 16.21 -29.37 -18.46
N ILE A 177 17.54 -29.19 -18.52
CA ILE A 177 18.45 -30.14 -19.15
C ILE A 177 18.59 -31.36 -18.24
N THR A 178 18.31 -32.56 -18.76
CA THR A 178 18.39 -33.84 -18.02
C THR A 178 19.77 -34.11 -17.42
N LYS A 179 20.84 -33.69 -18.12
CA LYS A 179 22.24 -33.75 -17.63
C LYS A 179 22.48 -32.95 -16.35
N PHE A 180 21.70 -31.88 -16.13
CA PHE A 180 21.80 -30.99 -14.97
C PHE A 180 20.58 -31.10 -14.04
N LYS A 181 19.92 -32.27 -14.03
CA LYS A 181 18.72 -32.51 -13.23
C LYS A 181 18.95 -32.16 -11.76
N GLY A 182 18.09 -31.30 -11.22
CA GLY A 182 18.14 -30.84 -9.84
C GLY A 182 19.02 -29.60 -9.60
N LYS A 183 19.72 -29.09 -10.63
CA LYS A 183 20.48 -27.85 -10.57
C LYS A 183 19.66 -26.67 -11.11
N THR A 184 19.99 -25.49 -10.62
CA THR A 184 19.43 -24.22 -11.07
C THR A 184 20.21 -23.63 -12.25
N LEU A 185 19.62 -22.69 -12.99
CA LEU A 185 20.30 -22.01 -14.09
C LEU A 185 21.55 -21.26 -13.62
N GLY A 186 21.56 -20.71 -12.40
CA GLY A 186 22.74 -20.06 -11.82
C GLY A 186 23.89 -21.02 -11.54
N GLU A 187 23.60 -22.21 -11.02
CA GLU A 187 24.61 -23.26 -10.81
C GLU A 187 25.13 -23.83 -12.13
N VAL A 188 24.26 -23.96 -13.13
CA VAL A 188 24.65 -24.43 -14.46
C VAL A 188 25.48 -23.38 -15.21
N LEU A 189 25.20 -22.09 -15.02
CA LEU A 189 26.01 -21.00 -15.59
C LEU A 189 27.48 -21.07 -15.15
N GLN A 190 27.73 -21.40 -13.87
CA GLN A 190 29.09 -21.54 -13.34
C GLN A 190 29.83 -22.79 -13.84
N LEU A 191 29.07 -23.84 -14.20
CA LEU A 191 29.63 -25.13 -14.62
C LEU A 191 29.80 -25.26 -16.13
N ASP A 192 28.82 -24.75 -16.88
CA ASP A 192 28.75 -24.82 -18.34
C ASP A 192 27.94 -23.63 -18.89
N PRO A 193 28.59 -22.49 -19.17
CA PRO A 193 27.93 -21.33 -19.77
C PRO A 193 27.27 -21.65 -21.14
N GLY A 194 27.78 -22.65 -21.85
CA GLY A 194 27.23 -23.10 -23.13
C GLY A 194 25.86 -23.75 -22.97
N ALA A 195 25.61 -24.41 -21.84
CA ALA A 195 24.31 -24.99 -21.53
C ALA A 195 23.22 -23.91 -21.34
N ILE A 196 23.55 -22.76 -20.74
CA ILE A 196 22.60 -21.64 -20.59
C ILE A 196 22.24 -21.03 -21.95
N LYS A 197 23.24 -20.85 -22.82
CA LYS A 197 23.00 -20.40 -24.19
C LYS A 197 22.07 -21.34 -24.95
N TRP A 198 22.28 -22.65 -24.81
CA TRP A 198 21.40 -23.65 -25.42
C TRP A 198 19.96 -23.57 -24.87
N VAL A 199 19.77 -23.39 -23.56
CA VAL A 199 18.42 -23.22 -22.97
C VAL A 199 17.73 -21.96 -23.49
N ALA A 200 18.46 -20.85 -23.60
CA ALA A 200 17.94 -19.57 -24.10
C ALA A 200 17.51 -19.63 -25.59
N GLU A 201 18.13 -20.50 -26.38
CA GLU A 201 17.82 -20.72 -27.81
C GLU A 201 16.74 -21.81 -27.99
N LYS A 202 16.71 -22.83 -27.12
CA LYS A 202 15.81 -23.98 -27.23
C LYS A 202 14.41 -23.71 -26.68
N PHE A 203 14.28 -22.88 -25.65
CA PHE A 203 13.01 -22.56 -25.00
C PHE A 203 12.55 -21.15 -25.37
N PRO A 204 11.25 -20.95 -25.66
CA PRO A 204 10.72 -19.64 -26.02
C PRO A 204 10.77 -18.67 -24.83
N ALA A 205 10.96 -17.38 -25.12
CA ALA A 205 11.02 -16.32 -24.11
C ALA A 205 9.71 -16.13 -23.31
N THR A 206 8.61 -16.72 -23.78
CA THR A 206 7.32 -16.75 -23.09
C THR A 206 7.28 -17.75 -21.94
N GLU A 207 8.17 -18.74 -21.94
CA GLU A 207 8.29 -19.71 -20.85
C GLU A 207 9.25 -19.19 -19.78
N LYS A 208 8.92 -19.44 -18.51
CA LYS A 208 9.72 -18.98 -17.36
C LYS A 208 11.20 -19.35 -17.46
N VAL A 209 11.49 -20.52 -18.02
CA VAL A 209 12.85 -21.05 -18.19
C VAL A 209 13.59 -20.37 -19.35
N GLY A 210 12.91 -20.15 -20.49
CA GLY A 210 13.48 -19.44 -21.64
C GLY A 210 13.74 -17.96 -21.32
N ALA A 211 12.78 -17.30 -20.68
CA ALA A 211 12.93 -15.92 -20.19
C ALA A 211 14.12 -15.76 -19.24
N ALA A 212 14.23 -16.65 -18.24
CA ALA A 212 15.32 -16.64 -17.27
C ALA A 212 16.68 -16.89 -17.91
N ALA A 213 16.78 -17.86 -18.83
CA ALA A 213 18.04 -18.17 -19.51
C ALA A 213 18.49 -17.03 -20.45
N GLN A 214 17.57 -16.36 -21.14
CA GLN A 214 17.87 -15.18 -21.96
C GLN A 214 18.33 -14.01 -21.11
N PHE A 215 17.62 -13.74 -20.00
CA PHE A 215 17.98 -12.67 -19.07
C PHE A 215 19.37 -12.86 -18.48
N ILE A 216 19.70 -14.09 -18.02
CA ILE A 216 21.03 -14.43 -17.50
C ILE A 216 22.12 -14.25 -18.56
N ARG A 217 21.86 -14.70 -19.80
CA ARG A 217 22.81 -14.56 -20.91
C ARG A 217 23.09 -13.09 -21.23
N ASP A 218 22.04 -12.28 -21.34
CA ASP A 218 22.16 -10.87 -21.73
C ASP A 218 22.84 -10.05 -20.63
N PHE A 219 22.58 -10.38 -19.36
CA PHE A 219 23.29 -9.80 -18.21
C PHE A 219 24.77 -10.21 -18.17
N ALA A 220 25.08 -11.48 -18.44
CA ALA A 220 26.47 -11.96 -18.49
C ALA A 220 27.28 -11.30 -19.62
N LEU A 221 26.65 -10.93 -20.74
CA LEU A 221 27.27 -10.19 -21.83
C LEU A 221 27.49 -8.70 -21.51
N GLN A 222 26.67 -8.11 -20.64
CA GLN A 222 26.83 -6.72 -20.17
C GLN A 222 27.86 -6.59 -19.05
N SER A 223 28.16 -7.69 -18.34
CA SER A 223 29.06 -7.74 -17.19
C SER A 223 30.48 -8.23 -17.52
N ALA A 224 30.78 -8.46 -18.81
CA ALA A 224 32.05 -8.95 -19.34
C ALA A 224 32.81 -7.85 -20.09
#